data_AF-A0A8E2ASB9-F1
#
_entry.id   AF-A0A8E2ASB9-F1
#
_cell.length_a   1.000
_cell.length_b   1.000
_cell.length_c   1.000
_cell.angle_alpha   90.00
_cell.angle_beta   90.00
_cell.angle_gamma   90.00
#
_symmetry.space_group_name_H-M   'P 1'
#
loop_
_entity.id
_entity.type
_entity.pdbx_description
1 polymer ?
#
loop_
_entity_poly.entity_id
_entity_poly.type
_entity_poly.pdbx_seq_one_letter_code
_entity_poly.pdbx_strand_id
1 'polypeptide(L)'
;MLTKIVNALTAKQELGGPMVCSYLLGFPDHYKSHRFKVVYWRSYVKDACSIDDLAANPSSDLADDPDKVALGHARGQVIEIRKVNDYVYRPESYRWHSLYQFLVSTDIRATKSNVSASGAPFSDVSDDSDDNDDHDESGTQHRERSAPYERFLPAHPQYADRAVFPVRTERHYILNFVGGSMPRPDRGDHEFYCATMLTLFVPWRTGSDLKQGFATWTEAFAFWQPRLDLLALSIIKNFNALHECRDERDRFS
;
A
#
# COMPACT_ATOMS: atom_id res chain seq x y z
N MET A 1 22.92 -16.37 -21.06
CA MET A 1 24.28 -15.96 -20.64
C MET A 1 24.25 -15.16 -19.32
N LEU A 2 23.35 -14.18 -19.16
CA LEU A 2 23.26 -13.37 -17.93
C LEU A 2 23.12 -14.19 -16.64
N THR A 3 22.26 -15.21 -16.62
CA THR A 3 22.04 -16.07 -15.44
C THR A 3 23.29 -16.81 -14.97
N LYS A 4 24.18 -17.21 -15.90
CA LYS A 4 25.47 -17.84 -15.54
C LYS A 4 26.45 -16.85 -14.93
N ILE A 5 26.40 -15.59 -15.37
CA ILE A 5 27.24 -14.50 -14.84
C ILE A 5 26.75 -14.09 -13.45
N VAL A 6 25.44 -13.93 -13.26
CA VAL A 6 24.83 -13.64 -11.96
C VAL A 6 25.15 -14.76 -10.97
N ASN A 7 24.93 -16.03 -11.34
CA ASN A 7 25.26 -17.16 -10.46
C ASN A 7 26.76 -17.25 -10.13
N ALA A 8 27.64 -16.86 -11.06
CA ALA A 8 29.09 -16.81 -10.82
C ALA A 8 29.50 -15.63 -9.92
N LEU A 9 28.81 -14.50 -9.98
CA LEU A 9 29.01 -13.35 -9.10
C LEU A 9 28.51 -13.66 -7.68
N THR A 10 27.32 -14.24 -7.56
CA THR A 10 26.76 -14.68 -6.26
C THR A 10 27.63 -15.76 -5.62
N ALA A 11 28.16 -16.70 -6.40
CA ALA A 11 29.08 -17.73 -5.89
C ALA A 11 30.46 -17.19 -5.47
N LYS A 12 30.83 -15.99 -5.91
CA LYS A 12 32.08 -15.29 -5.54
C LYS A 12 31.87 -14.16 -4.55
N GLN A 13 30.67 -14.05 -3.98
CA GLN A 13 30.37 -13.03 -3.00
C GLN A 13 31.00 -13.44 -1.67
N GLU A 14 32.23 -12.97 -1.43
CA GLU A 14 32.90 -13.15 -0.15
C GLU A 14 32.23 -12.24 0.89
N LEU A 15 31.52 -12.85 1.83
CA LEU A 15 30.98 -12.15 2.99
C LEU A 15 32.13 -11.90 3.96
N GLY A 16 32.30 -10.65 4.42
CA GLY A 16 33.31 -10.32 5.41
C GLY A 16 33.12 -11.15 6.68
N GLY A 17 34.22 -11.61 7.30
CA GLY A 17 34.16 -12.41 8.54
C GLY A 17 33.21 -11.83 9.62
N PRO A 18 33.19 -10.50 9.88
CA PRO A 18 32.23 -9.90 10.80
C PRO A 18 30.76 -10.08 10.39
N MET A 19 30.46 -10.05 9.10
CA MET A 19 29.11 -10.24 8.55
C MET A 19 28.67 -11.71 8.71
N VAL A 20 29.57 -12.66 8.46
CA VAL A 20 29.31 -14.09 8.71
C VAL A 20 29.06 -14.35 10.19
N CYS A 21 29.88 -13.79 11.09
CA CYS A 21 29.66 -13.87 12.53
C CYS A 21 28.32 -13.25 12.94
N SER A 22 27.94 -12.12 12.33
CA SER A 22 26.66 -11.45 12.57
C SER A 22 25.47 -12.36 12.22
N TYR A 23 25.50 -12.99 11.04
CA TYR A 23 24.45 -13.94 10.63
C TYR A 23 24.42 -15.20 11.50
N LEU A 24 25.58 -15.76 11.88
CA LEU A 24 25.65 -16.90 12.79
C LEU A 24 25.10 -16.59 14.19
N LEU A 25 25.16 -15.33 14.61
CA LEU A 25 24.59 -14.85 15.87
C LEU A 25 23.11 -14.43 15.72
N GLY A 26 22.53 -14.53 14.52
CA GLY A 26 21.15 -14.15 14.25
C GLY A 26 20.89 -12.64 14.29
N PHE A 27 21.93 -11.81 14.10
CA PHE A 27 21.73 -10.36 14.04
C PHE A 27 21.18 -9.95 12.66
N PRO A 28 20.15 -9.08 12.62
CA PRO A 28 19.59 -8.58 11.37
C PRO A 28 20.57 -7.67 10.65
N ASP A 29 20.50 -7.65 9.33
CA ASP A 29 21.43 -6.90 8.46
C ASP A 29 21.21 -5.38 8.48
N HIS A 30 20.15 -4.92 9.14
CA HIS A 30 19.81 -3.50 9.24
C HIS A 30 19.09 -3.16 10.55
N TYR A 31 19.40 -1.99 11.11
CA TYR A 31 18.65 -1.43 12.22
C TYR A 31 17.49 -0.60 11.69
N LYS A 32 16.25 -1.07 11.90
CA LYS A 32 15.03 -0.30 11.62
C LYS A 32 14.26 -0.10 12.91
N SER A 33 14.01 1.14 13.29
CA SER A 33 13.11 1.47 14.40
C SER A 33 11.63 1.28 14.02
N HIS A 34 11.31 1.39 12.74
CA HIS A 34 9.95 1.32 12.20
C HIS A 34 9.90 0.49 10.92
N ARG A 35 8.73 -0.09 10.65
CA ARG A 35 8.47 -0.85 9.41
C ARG A 35 7.81 0.09 8.40
N PHE A 36 8.27 0.05 7.16
CA PHE A 36 7.72 0.89 6.09
C PHE A 36 6.90 0.06 5.11
N LYS A 37 5.81 0.63 4.61
CA LYS A 37 4.95 0.00 3.60
C LYS A 37 4.81 0.94 2.41
N VAL A 38 5.20 0.48 1.23
CA VAL A 38 5.13 1.26 -0.01
C VAL A 38 3.67 1.33 -0.50
N VAL A 39 3.22 2.53 -0.85
CA VAL A 39 1.85 2.81 -1.29
C VAL A 39 1.85 3.67 -2.55
N TYR A 40 1.29 3.14 -3.63
CA TYR A 40 1.08 3.86 -4.89
C TYR A 40 -0.22 4.68 -4.82
N TRP A 41 -0.14 5.88 -4.26
CA TRP A 41 -1.33 6.66 -3.88
C TRP A 41 -2.19 7.12 -5.06
N ARG A 42 -1.58 7.45 -6.20
CA ARG A 42 -2.29 7.92 -7.40
C ARG A 42 -3.34 6.93 -7.90
N SER A 43 -3.07 5.63 -7.80
CA SER A 43 -4.01 4.58 -8.20
C SER A 43 -5.33 4.65 -7.42
N TYR A 44 -5.26 4.95 -6.12
CA TYR A 44 -6.45 5.10 -5.27
C TYR A 44 -7.22 6.38 -5.60
N VAL A 45 -6.51 7.49 -5.84
CA VAL A 45 -7.15 8.77 -6.18
C VAL A 45 -7.86 8.68 -7.53
N LYS A 46 -7.25 8.01 -8.52
CA LYS A 46 -7.84 7.78 -9.83
C LYS A 46 -9.14 6.98 -9.75
N ASP A 47 -9.16 5.92 -8.94
CA ASP A 47 -10.36 5.10 -8.74
C ASP A 47 -11.47 5.88 -8.01
N ALA A 48 -11.08 6.60 -6.94
CA ALA A 48 -11.98 7.47 -6.18
C ALA A 48 -12.55 8.63 -7.02
N CYS A 49 -11.78 9.18 -7.95
CA CYS A 49 -12.21 10.28 -8.82
C CYS A 49 -12.86 9.79 -10.12
N SER A 50 -12.92 8.47 -10.39
CA SER A 50 -13.43 7.93 -11.67
C SER A 50 -14.89 8.28 -11.96
N ILE A 51 -15.64 8.68 -10.93
CA ILE A 51 -17.06 9.04 -11.00
C ILE A 51 -17.26 10.49 -11.48
N ASP A 52 -16.22 11.31 -11.47
CA ASP A 52 -16.32 12.77 -11.60
C ASP A 52 -15.50 13.34 -12.76
N ASP A 53 -15.78 14.58 -13.14
CA ASP A 53 -15.17 15.28 -14.29
C ASP A 53 -13.63 15.41 -14.23
N LEU A 54 -13.00 15.16 -13.07
CA LEU A 54 -11.54 14.99 -12.96
C LEU A 54 -11.02 13.80 -13.77
N ALA A 55 -11.88 12.82 -14.11
CA ALA A 55 -11.56 11.76 -15.07
C ALA A 55 -11.62 12.25 -16.53
N ALA A 56 -12.43 13.27 -16.81
CA ALA A 56 -12.58 13.87 -18.15
C ALA A 56 -11.43 14.84 -18.46
N ASN A 57 -10.94 15.58 -17.44
CA ASN A 57 -9.73 16.38 -17.49
C ASN A 57 -8.77 15.91 -16.40
N PRO A 58 -8.06 14.78 -16.59
CA PRO A 58 -7.03 14.38 -15.66
C PRO A 58 -6.03 15.52 -15.55
N SER A 59 -5.72 15.94 -14.33
CA SER A 59 -4.58 16.83 -14.10
C SER A 59 -3.37 16.24 -14.83
N SER A 60 -2.50 17.09 -15.37
CA SER A 60 -1.27 16.63 -16.05
C SER A 60 -0.50 15.61 -15.21
N ASP A 61 -0.64 15.72 -13.89
CA ASP A 61 -0.05 14.84 -12.89
C ASP A 61 -0.67 13.43 -12.87
N LEU A 62 -1.96 13.24 -13.19
CA LEU A 62 -2.62 11.92 -13.25
C LEU A 62 -2.52 11.25 -14.62
N ALA A 63 -2.29 12.02 -15.69
CA ALA A 63 -2.26 11.51 -17.06
C ALA A 63 -0.98 10.73 -17.42
N ASP A 64 0.12 10.99 -16.70
CA ASP A 64 1.46 10.51 -17.07
C ASP A 64 1.88 9.17 -16.43
N ASP A 65 0.99 8.55 -15.63
CA ASP A 65 1.27 7.25 -15.00
C ASP A 65 0.45 6.15 -15.72
N PRO A 66 1.08 5.31 -16.56
CA PRO A 66 0.37 4.23 -17.23
C PRO A 66 -0.19 3.26 -16.18
N ASP A 67 -1.49 2.95 -16.27
CA ASP A 67 -2.13 1.96 -15.40
C ASP A 67 -1.42 0.60 -15.55
N LYS A 68 -0.44 0.34 -14.69
CA LYS A 68 0.19 -0.98 -14.58
C LYS A 68 -0.81 -1.90 -13.89
N VAL A 69 -1.58 -2.60 -14.71
CA VAL A 69 -2.50 -3.62 -14.25
C VAL A 69 -1.71 -4.92 -14.06
N ALA A 70 -1.68 -5.42 -12.82
CA ALA A 70 -1.18 -6.76 -12.58
C ALA A 70 -2.24 -7.76 -13.04
N LEU A 71 -1.88 -8.67 -13.95
CA LEU A 71 -2.76 -9.76 -14.35
C LEU A 71 -2.50 -10.95 -13.43
N GLY A 72 -3.54 -11.37 -12.72
CA GLY A 72 -3.53 -12.58 -11.91
C GLY A 72 -4.22 -13.72 -12.63
N HIS A 73 -3.88 -14.94 -12.26
CA HIS A 73 -4.61 -16.11 -12.70
C HIS A 73 -5.35 -16.72 -11.52
N ALA A 74 -6.67 -16.61 -11.50
CA ALA A 74 -7.53 -17.22 -10.48
C ALA A 74 -8.51 -18.18 -11.14
N ARG A 75 -8.52 -19.44 -10.70
CA ARG A 75 -9.47 -20.49 -11.14
C ARG A 75 -9.59 -20.67 -12.66
N GLY A 76 -8.49 -20.54 -13.41
CA GLY A 76 -8.51 -20.72 -14.87
C GLY A 76 -8.87 -19.46 -15.67
N GLN A 77 -9.06 -18.31 -15.01
CA GLN A 77 -9.35 -17.04 -15.66
C GLN A 77 -8.26 -16.02 -15.32
N VAL A 78 -7.89 -15.23 -16.33
CA VAL A 78 -7.02 -14.06 -16.15
C VAL A 78 -7.89 -12.96 -15.55
N ILE A 79 -7.60 -12.61 -14.30
CA ILE A 79 -8.25 -11.54 -13.56
C ILE A 79 -7.33 -10.33 -13.47
N GLU A 80 -7.91 -9.14 -13.57
CA GLU A 80 -7.21 -7.90 -13.29
C GLU A 80 -7.08 -7.71 -11.77
N ILE A 81 -5.83 -7.65 -11.29
CA ILE A 81 -5.51 -7.40 -9.88
C ILE A 81 -5.16 -5.92 -9.74
N ARG A 82 -6.06 -5.17 -9.09
CA ARG A 82 -5.81 -3.81 -8.63
C ARG A 82 -5.70 -3.81 -7.11
N LYS A 83 -4.64 -3.20 -6.56
CA LYS A 83 -4.48 -3.03 -5.09
C LYS A 83 -5.61 -2.21 -4.47
N VAL A 84 -6.28 -1.37 -5.27
CA VAL A 84 -7.45 -0.60 -4.83
C VAL A 84 -8.61 -1.51 -4.43
N ASN A 85 -8.78 -2.66 -5.10
CA ASN A 85 -9.84 -3.62 -4.78
C ASN A 85 -9.71 -4.15 -3.35
N ASP A 86 -8.48 -4.30 -2.85
CA ASP A 86 -8.24 -4.77 -1.48
C ASP A 86 -8.89 -3.81 -0.44
N TYR A 87 -8.91 -2.51 -0.71
CA TYR A 87 -9.53 -1.52 0.17
C TYR A 87 -11.04 -1.36 -0.08
N VAL A 88 -11.47 -1.34 -1.34
CA VAL A 88 -12.90 -1.20 -1.71
C VAL A 88 -13.73 -2.36 -1.17
N TYR A 89 -13.21 -3.58 -1.29
CA TYR A 89 -13.87 -4.81 -0.83
C TYR A 89 -13.38 -5.27 0.55
N ARG A 90 -12.87 -4.34 1.37
CA ARG A 90 -12.45 -4.64 2.74
C ARG A 90 -13.59 -5.22 3.60
N PRO A 91 -13.27 -6.04 4.62
CA PRO A 91 -14.25 -6.60 5.54
C PRO A 91 -15.08 -5.51 6.26
N GLU A 92 -16.28 -5.88 6.73
CA GLU A 92 -17.19 -4.91 7.38
C GLU A 92 -16.63 -4.33 8.68
N SER A 93 -15.76 -5.07 9.39
CA SER A 93 -15.06 -4.57 10.58
C SER A 93 -14.20 -3.35 10.28
N TYR A 94 -13.67 -3.24 9.05
CA TYR A 94 -12.86 -2.12 8.60
C TYR A 94 -13.65 -1.05 7.86
N ARG A 95 -14.99 -1.08 7.87
CA ARG A 95 -15.83 -0.12 7.16
C ARG A 95 -15.46 1.33 7.45
N TRP A 96 -15.25 1.63 8.73
CA TRP A 96 -14.99 2.98 9.22
C TRP A 96 -13.52 3.41 9.17
N HIS A 97 -12.62 2.52 8.77
CA HIS A 97 -11.21 2.87 8.58
C HIS A 97 -11.04 3.67 7.29
N SER A 98 -10.29 4.77 7.39
CA SER A 98 -9.76 5.46 6.22
C SER A 98 -8.71 4.59 5.51
N LEU A 99 -8.40 4.94 4.26
CA LEU A 99 -7.39 4.23 3.48
C LEU A 99 -6.04 4.23 4.21
N TYR A 100 -5.65 5.37 4.77
CA TYR A 100 -4.44 5.50 5.57
C TYR A 100 -4.43 4.51 6.74
N GLN A 101 -5.50 4.50 7.55
CA GLN A 101 -5.56 3.65 8.74
C GLN A 101 -5.61 2.16 8.39
N PHE A 102 -6.33 1.80 7.33
CA PHE A 102 -6.38 0.43 6.83
C PHE A 102 -4.98 -0.05 6.40
N LEU A 103 -4.25 0.75 5.63
CA LEU A 103 -2.92 0.37 5.13
C LEU A 103 -1.90 0.22 6.25
N VAL A 104 -1.98 1.05 7.31
CA VAL A 104 -1.10 0.99 8.49
C VAL A 104 -1.36 -0.25 9.36
N SER A 105 -2.62 -0.65 9.49
CA SER A 105 -3.06 -1.66 10.46
C SER A 105 -3.34 -3.04 9.88
N THR A 106 -3.14 -3.25 8.57
CA THR A 106 -3.47 -4.52 7.91
C THR A 106 -2.37 -5.04 6.99
N ASP A 107 -2.26 -6.36 6.96
CA ASP A 107 -1.50 -7.14 5.98
C ASP A 107 -2.45 -7.99 5.15
N ILE A 108 -2.14 -8.16 3.87
CA ILE A 108 -2.91 -9.02 2.98
C ILE A 108 -2.03 -10.22 2.66
N ARG A 109 -2.49 -11.41 3.01
CA ARG A 109 -1.72 -12.65 2.83
C ARG A 109 -2.58 -13.72 2.17
N ALA A 110 -1.91 -14.65 1.48
CA ALA A 110 -2.59 -15.79 0.90
C ALA A 110 -3.11 -16.71 2.01
N THR A 111 -4.37 -17.13 1.92
CA THR A 111 -4.89 -18.17 2.80
C THR A 111 -4.45 -19.51 2.26
N LYS A 112 -3.63 -20.25 3.01
CA LYS A 112 -3.35 -21.65 2.69
C LYS A 112 -4.67 -22.42 2.82
N SER A 113 -5.31 -22.72 1.68
CA SER A 113 -6.37 -23.71 1.66
C SER A 113 -5.74 -25.05 2.07
N ASN A 114 -6.37 -25.78 3.00
CA ASN A 114 -6.02 -27.16 3.26
C ASN A 114 -6.35 -27.99 2.00
N VAL A 115 -5.46 -27.99 1.01
CA VAL A 115 -5.49 -28.93 -0.11
C VAL A 115 -4.31 -29.88 0.09
N SER A 116 -4.56 -30.90 0.91
CA SER A 116 -3.83 -32.16 0.82
C SER A 116 -4.20 -32.88 -0.48
N ALA A 117 -3.17 -33.37 -1.18
CA ALA A 117 -3.17 -34.27 -2.34
C ALA A 117 -3.43 -33.63 -3.73
N SER A 118 -2.36 -33.29 -4.47
CA SER A 118 -1.61 -34.21 -5.37
C SER A 118 -0.79 -33.43 -6.43
N GLY A 119 0.52 -33.72 -6.53
CA GLY A 119 1.21 -33.89 -7.82
C GLY A 119 1.70 -32.68 -8.64
N ALA A 120 2.77 -32.02 -8.18
CA ALA A 120 3.95 -31.58 -8.95
C ALA A 120 3.79 -30.57 -10.15
N PRO A 121 4.89 -29.95 -10.66
CA PRO A 121 5.05 -28.51 -10.59
C PRO A 121 5.19 -27.83 -11.96
N PHE A 122 4.60 -26.66 -12.14
CA PHE A 122 5.02 -25.73 -13.18
C PHE A 122 5.04 -24.30 -12.63
N SER A 123 6.22 -23.70 -12.79
CA SER A 123 6.60 -22.34 -12.48
C SER A 123 5.69 -21.31 -13.14
N ASP A 124 5.30 -20.26 -12.41
CA ASP A 124 5.14 -18.97 -13.06
C ASP A 124 5.44 -17.79 -12.11
N VAL A 125 6.49 -17.08 -12.54
CA VAL A 125 6.87 -15.66 -12.39
C VAL A 125 6.58 -14.96 -11.05
N SER A 126 7.69 -14.70 -10.37
CA SER A 126 7.96 -13.63 -9.42
C SER A 126 7.17 -12.34 -9.66
N ASP A 127 6.30 -11.99 -8.71
CA ASP A 127 5.81 -10.63 -8.51
C ASP A 127 6.72 -9.99 -7.46
N ASP A 128 7.39 -8.92 -7.88
CA ASP A 128 8.42 -8.16 -7.18
C ASP A 128 7.78 -7.27 -6.10
N SER A 129 7.12 -7.90 -5.12
CA SER A 129 6.84 -7.27 -3.85
C SER A 129 8.07 -7.45 -2.97
N ASP A 130 8.93 -6.44 -2.99
CA ASP A 130 9.98 -6.11 -2.02
C ASP A 130 10.00 -7.09 -0.84
N ASP A 131 10.97 -8.01 -0.89
CA ASP A 131 11.35 -8.92 0.20
C ASP A 131 11.62 -8.09 1.47
N ASN A 132 10.61 -7.98 2.34
CA ASN A 132 10.91 -7.94 3.77
C ASN A 132 11.17 -9.38 4.19
N ASP A 133 12.39 -9.82 3.91
CA ASP A 133 12.99 -11.04 4.41
C ASP A 133 13.19 -10.93 5.93
N ASP A 134 12.09 -11.07 6.68
CA ASP A 134 12.12 -11.31 8.12
C ASP A 134 12.29 -12.82 8.32
N HIS A 135 13.51 -13.33 8.12
CA HIS A 135 13.95 -14.64 8.60
C HIS A 135 13.98 -14.63 10.15
N ASP A 136 12.82 -14.71 10.79
CA ASP A 136 12.69 -14.98 12.23
C ASP A 136 12.72 -16.52 12.44
N GLU A 137 13.90 -17.12 12.25
CA GLU A 137 14.16 -18.51 12.69
C GLU A 137 14.46 -18.53 14.20
N SER A 138 13.44 -18.22 15.01
CA SER A 138 13.40 -18.72 16.38
C SER A 138 12.73 -20.10 16.37
N GLY A 139 13.59 -21.13 16.37
CA GLY A 139 13.20 -22.53 16.46
C GLY A 139 12.38 -22.84 17.70
N THR A 140 11.07 -22.66 17.60
CA THR A 140 10.09 -23.24 18.52
C THR A 140 8.89 -23.65 17.69
N GLN A 141 8.65 -24.95 17.59
CA GLN A 141 7.43 -25.53 17.01
C GLN A 141 6.22 -25.24 17.91
N HIS A 142 5.90 -23.97 18.12
CA HIS A 142 4.60 -23.57 18.58
C HIS A 142 3.72 -23.48 17.35
N ARG A 143 2.74 -24.38 17.29
CA ARG A 143 1.60 -24.33 16.39
C ARG A 143 0.90 -23.00 16.63
N GLU A 144 1.37 -21.93 15.98
CA GLU A 144 0.75 -20.62 16.07
C GLU A 144 -0.70 -20.81 15.64
N ARG A 145 -1.62 -20.62 16.59
CA ARG A 145 -3.03 -20.50 16.29
C ARG A 145 -3.10 -19.39 15.25
N SER A 146 -3.48 -19.75 14.02
CA SER A 146 -3.53 -18.83 12.89
C SER A 146 -4.19 -17.54 13.37
N ALA A 147 -3.46 -16.42 13.32
CA ALA A 147 -3.96 -15.14 13.77
C ALA A 147 -5.37 -14.92 13.17
N PRO A 148 -6.34 -14.39 13.93
CA PRO A 148 -7.68 -14.16 13.43
C PRO A 148 -7.57 -13.31 12.16
N TYR A 149 -8.02 -13.88 11.03
CA TYR A 149 -8.02 -13.23 9.75
C TYR A 149 -9.47 -12.98 9.31
N GLU A 150 -9.67 -11.90 8.59
CA GLU A 150 -10.97 -11.53 8.04
C GLU A 150 -10.96 -11.68 6.52
N ARG A 151 -12.05 -12.22 5.98
CA ARG A 151 -12.19 -12.38 4.53
C ARG A 151 -12.70 -11.08 3.92
N PHE A 152 -12.25 -10.78 2.70
CA PHE A 152 -12.79 -9.69 1.88
C PHE A 152 -14.29 -9.86 1.64
N LEU A 153 -14.94 -8.89 1.01
CA LEU A 153 -16.30 -9.09 0.52
C LEU A 153 -16.33 -10.07 -0.67
N PRO A 154 -17.43 -10.81 -0.89
CA PRO A 154 -17.50 -11.82 -1.96
C PRO A 154 -17.26 -11.30 -3.38
N ALA A 155 -17.43 -10.00 -3.61
CA ALA A 155 -17.17 -9.33 -4.88
C ALA A 155 -15.67 -9.10 -5.15
N HIS A 156 -14.78 -9.34 -4.18
CA HIS A 156 -13.35 -9.19 -4.37
C HIS A 156 -12.79 -10.24 -5.35
N PRO A 157 -12.01 -9.86 -6.38
CA PRO A 157 -11.46 -10.81 -7.35
C PRO A 157 -10.62 -11.94 -6.72
N GLN A 158 -9.99 -11.67 -5.58
CA GLN A 158 -9.15 -12.63 -4.85
C GLN A 158 -9.78 -13.07 -3.51
N TYR A 159 -11.11 -13.00 -3.37
CA TYR A 159 -11.83 -13.37 -2.13
C TYR A 159 -11.46 -14.75 -1.57
N ALA A 160 -11.22 -15.72 -2.46
CA ALA A 160 -10.93 -17.10 -2.07
C ALA A 160 -9.47 -17.33 -1.64
N ASP A 161 -8.54 -16.57 -2.21
CA ASP A 161 -7.11 -16.85 -2.11
C ASP A 161 -6.41 -15.93 -1.12
N ARG A 162 -6.95 -14.74 -0.85
CA ARG A 162 -6.36 -13.75 0.06
C ARG A 162 -7.31 -13.36 1.18
N ALA A 163 -6.72 -13.01 2.31
CA ALA A 163 -7.43 -12.49 3.47
C ALA A 163 -6.67 -11.32 4.12
N VAL A 164 -7.41 -10.55 4.91
CA VAL A 164 -6.90 -9.42 5.68
C VAL A 164 -6.49 -9.92 7.06
N PHE A 165 -5.25 -9.61 7.44
CA PHE A 165 -4.67 -9.91 8.73
C PHE A 165 -4.46 -8.61 9.49
N PRO A 166 -5.02 -8.47 10.71
CA PRO A 166 -4.74 -7.33 11.56
C PRO A 166 -3.28 -7.34 12.01
N VAL A 167 -2.63 -6.18 11.92
CA VAL A 167 -1.29 -5.94 12.45
C VAL A 167 -1.43 -5.41 13.88
N ARG A 168 -0.59 -5.91 14.78
CA ARG A 168 -0.56 -5.43 16.18
C ARG A 168 -0.13 -3.97 16.18
N THR A 169 -0.71 -3.16 17.07
CA THR A 169 -0.47 -1.71 17.15
C THR A 169 1.01 -1.34 17.26
N GLU A 170 1.80 -2.13 17.99
CA GLU A 170 3.25 -1.96 18.15
C GLU A 170 4.05 -2.14 16.86
N ARG A 171 3.46 -2.78 15.85
CA ARG A 171 4.07 -3.09 14.55
C ARG A 171 3.41 -2.34 13.39
N HIS A 172 2.64 -1.29 13.70
CA HIS A 172 2.03 -0.44 12.69
C HIS A 172 3.07 0.11 11.72
N TYR A 173 2.71 0.11 10.44
CA TYR A 173 3.60 0.59 9.39
C TYR A 173 3.62 2.11 9.31
N ILE A 174 4.76 2.65 8.91
CA ILE A 174 4.87 3.98 8.34
C ILE A 174 4.67 3.86 6.83
N LEU A 175 3.70 4.59 6.28
CA LEU A 175 3.43 4.55 4.85
C LEU A 175 4.46 5.37 4.08
N ASN A 176 5.04 4.75 3.05
CA ASN A 176 5.92 5.39 2.08
C ASN A 176 5.14 5.62 0.78
N PHE A 177 4.77 6.87 0.51
CA PHE A 177 3.97 7.23 -0.65
C PHE A 177 4.83 7.35 -1.91
N VAL A 178 4.51 6.55 -2.92
CA VAL A 178 5.18 6.50 -4.22
C VAL A 178 4.20 6.90 -5.32
N GLY A 179 4.71 7.54 -6.37
CA GLY A 179 3.89 8.10 -7.46
C GLY A 179 4.01 9.62 -7.57
N GLY A 180 5.21 10.17 -7.35
CA GLY A 180 5.43 11.62 -7.42
C GLY A 180 5.18 12.35 -6.11
N SER A 181 5.35 13.68 -6.15
CA SER A 181 5.18 14.53 -4.97
C SER A 181 3.71 14.67 -4.60
N MET A 182 3.41 14.70 -3.29
CA MET A 182 2.06 14.92 -2.80
C MET A 182 1.56 16.32 -3.21
N PRO A 183 0.29 16.46 -3.61
CA PRO A 183 -0.27 17.75 -4.01
C PRO A 183 -0.23 18.74 -2.86
N ARG A 184 -0.05 20.01 -3.20
CA ARG A 184 0.07 21.10 -2.24
C ARG A 184 -1.26 21.85 -2.09
N PRO A 185 -1.58 22.35 -0.88
CA PRO A 185 -2.76 23.17 -0.68
C PRO A 185 -2.64 24.56 -1.32
N ASP A 186 -1.43 25.11 -1.42
CA ASP A 186 -1.17 26.49 -1.81
C ASP A 186 -0.78 26.66 -3.29
N ARG A 187 -0.30 25.59 -3.94
CA ARG A 187 0.20 25.62 -5.32
C ARG A 187 -0.26 24.42 -6.13
N GLY A 188 -0.73 24.67 -7.35
CA GLY A 188 -1.16 23.63 -8.29
C GLY A 188 -2.68 23.47 -8.30
N ASP A 189 -3.13 22.25 -8.56
CA ASP A 189 -4.55 21.92 -8.64
C ASP A 189 -5.14 21.66 -7.24
N HIS A 190 -5.89 22.64 -6.73
CA HIS A 190 -6.53 22.58 -5.41
C HIS A 190 -7.64 21.51 -5.36
N GLU A 191 -8.36 21.30 -6.47
CA GLU A 191 -9.40 20.26 -6.53
C GLU A 191 -8.76 18.88 -6.38
N PHE A 192 -7.63 18.66 -7.07
CA PHE A 192 -6.86 17.43 -6.95
C PHE A 192 -6.26 17.24 -5.54
N TYR A 193 -5.80 18.31 -4.89
CA TYR A 193 -5.37 18.27 -3.49
C TYR A 193 -6.51 17.79 -2.57
N CYS A 194 -7.67 18.43 -2.66
CA CYS A 194 -8.85 18.08 -1.85
C CYS A 194 -9.27 16.63 -2.09
N ALA A 195 -9.36 16.19 -3.34
CA ALA A 195 -9.70 14.82 -3.69
C ALA A 195 -8.69 13.81 -3.12
N THR A 196 -7.39 14.12 -3.18
CA THR A 196 -6.32 13.26 -2.65
C THR A 196 -6.41 13.14 -1.13
N MET A 197 -6.59 14.25 -0.41
CA MET A 197 -6.71 14.23 1.05
C MET A 197 -7.96 13.46 1.51
N LEU A 198 -9.10 13.65 0.82
CA LEU A 198 -10.32 12.88 1.09
C LEU A 198 -10.12 11.38 0.85
N THR A 199 -9.49 11.01 -0.27
CA THR A 199 -9.22 9.61 -0.61
C THR A 199 -8.39 8.90 0.46
N LEU A 200 -7.42 9.59 1.07
CA LEU A 200 -6.54 9.00 2.08
C LEU A 200 -7.17 8.94 3.47
N PHE A 201 -7.91 9.98 3.88
CA PHE A 201 -8.29 10.18 5.28
C PHE A 201 -9.78 10.01 5.57
N VAL A 202 -10.64 9.93 4.56
CA VAL A 202 -12.07 9.63 4.73
C VAL A 202 -12.32 8.16 4.37
N PRO A 203 -13.16 7.42 5.12
CA PRO A 203 -13.57 6.08 4.73
C PRO A 203 -14.50 6.13 3.51
N TRP A 204 -14.18 5.35 2.47
CA TRP A 204 -14.97 5.27 1.24
C TRP A 204 -14.97 3.85 0.67
N ARG A 205 -16.00 3.50 -0.11
CA ARG A 205 -15.99 2.33 -1.01
C ARG A 205 -16.14 2.75 -2.46
N THR A 206 -16.82 3.86 -2.71
CA THR A 206 -16.92 4.49 -4.02
C THR A 206 -16.58 5.98 -3.94
N GLY A 207 -16.19 6.58 -5.06
CA GLY A 207 -15.95 8.04 -5.14
C GLY A 207 -17.13 8.89 -4.70
N SER A 208 -18.36 8.41 -4.88
CA SER A 208 -19.59 9.08 -4.45
C SER A 208 -19.66 9.27 -2.93
N ASP A 209 -19.07 8.35 -2.16
CA ASP A 209 -19.00 8.46 -0.69
C ASP A 209 -18.17 9.67 -0.25
N LEU A 210 -17.16 10.02 -1.05
CA LEU A 210 -16.28 11.15 -0.79
C LEU A 210 -16.93 12.47 -1.22
N LYS A 211 -17.41 12.53 -2.47
CA LYS A 211 -17.96 13.76 -3.06
C LYS A 211 -19.36 14.11 -2.53
N GLN A 212 -20.13 13.14 -2.00
CA GLN A 212 -21.48 13.35 -1.42
C GLN A 212 -22.44 14.21 -2.26
N GLY A 213 -22.25 14.29 -3.58
CA GLY A 213 -23.05 15.12 -4.48
C GLY A 213 -22.73 16.62 -4.45
N PHE A 214 -21.66 17.06 -3.78
CA PHE A 214 -21.16 18.44 -3.89
C PHE A 214 -20.72 18.74 -5.32
N ALA A 215 -20.70 20.02 -5.72
CA ALA A 215 -20.28 20.38 -7.07
C ALA A 215 -18.76 20.23 -7.23
N THR A 216 -17.99 20.60 -6.21
CA THR A 216 -16.53 20.62 -6.20
C THR A 216 -15.95 19.77 -5.06
N TRP A 217 -14.72 19.29 -5.23
CA TRP A 217 -13.97 18.60 -4.19
C TRP A 217 -13.56 19.54 -3.07
N THR A 218 -13.37 20.82 -3.36
CA THR A 218 -13.11 21.85 -2.34
C THR A 218 -14.27 21.96 -1.35
N GLU A 219 -15.52 21.99 -1.82
CA GLU A 219 -16.70 21.99 -0.95
C GLU A 219 -16.81 20.71 -0.12
N ALA A 220 -16.60 19.55 -0.77
CA ALA A 220 -16.59 18.27 -0.07
C ALA A 220 -15.52 18.22 1.02
N PHE A 221 -14.33 18.76 0.75
CA PHE A 221 -13.24 18.81 1.72
C PHE A 221 -13.59 19.71 2.90
N ALA A 222 -14.13 20.90 2.66
CA ALA A 222 -14.58 21.80 3.73
C ALA A 222 -15.66 21.14 4.62
N PHE A 223 -16.53 20.30 4.04
CA PHE A 223 -17.50 19.53 4.79
C PHE A 223 -16.84 18.43 5.66
N TRP A 224 -15.88 17.69 5.12
CA TRP A 224 -15.24 16.58 5.84
C TRP A 224 -14.16 17.02 6.84
N GLN A 225 -13.46 18.12 6.58
CA GLN A 225 -12.35 18.60 7.40
C GLN A 225 -12.64 18.68 8.92
N PRO A 226 -13.77 19.23 9.40
CA PRO A 226 -14.08 19.25 10.83
C PRO A 226 -14.41 17.87 11.42
N ARG A 227 -14.63 16.85 10.59
CA ARG A 227 -14.93 15.46 10.99
C ARG A 227 -13.71 14.55 10.96
N LEU A 228 -12.57 15.04 10.44
CA LEU A 228 -11.33 14.28 10.43
C LEU A 228 -10.73 14.20 11.83
N ASP A 229 -10.09 13.07 12.11
CA ASP A 229 -9.37 12.87 13.35
C ASP A 229 -8.17 13.84 13.47
N LEU A 230 -7.80 14.19 14.70
CA LEU A 230 -6.67 15.08 14.98
C LEU A 230 -5.36 14.51 14.44
N LEU A 231 -5.20 13.19 14.48
CA LEU A 231 -4.05 12.52 13.88
C LEU A 231 -4.03 12.74 12.36
N ALA A 232 -5.17 12.55 11.68
CA ALA A 232 -5.28 12.77 10.24
C ALA A 232 -4.93 14.22 9.87
N LEU A 233 -5.46 15.20 10.60
CA LEU A 233 -5.13 16.62 10.39
C LEU A 233 -3.64 16.91 10.61
N SER A 234 -3.02 16.28 11.61
CA SER A 234 -1.57 16.42 11.85
C SER A 234 -0.74 15.83 10.71
N ILE A 235 -1.15 14.69 10.15
CA ILE A 235 -0.47 14.06 9.01
C ILE A 235 -0.64 14.91 7.75
N ILE A 236 -1.85 15.42 7.49
CA ILE A 236 -2.12 16.35 6.38
C ILE A 236 -1.20 17.57 6.47
N LYS A 237 -1.06 18.16 7.66
CA LYS A 237 -0.14 19.28 7.89
C LYS A 237 1.32 18.86 7.65
N ASN A 238 1.73 17.68 8.12
CA ASN A 238 3.09 17.19 7.94
C ASN A 238 3.44 16.91 6.48
N PHE A 239 2.47 16.55 5.63
CA PHE A 239 2.71 16.45 4.19
C PHE A 239 3.14 17.77 3.57
N ASN A 240 2.67 18.91 4.10
CA ASN A 240 3.07 20.22 3.61
C ASN A 240 4.45 20.66 4.10
N ALA A 241 4.89 20.19 5.27
CA ALA A 241 6.14 20.63 5.90
C ALA A 241 7.38 20.41 5.01
N LEU A 242 7.44 19.30 4.26
CA LEU A 242 8.54 19.04 3.33
C LEU A 242 8.60 20.08 2.20
N HIS A 243 7.45 20.55 1.73
CA HIS A 243 7.36 21.60 0.72
C HIS A 243 7.78 22.95 1.27
N GLU A 244 7.31 23.30 2.47
CA GLU A 244 7.69 24.54 3.17
C GLU A 244 9.21 24.60 3.37
N CYS A 245 9.84 23.53 3.87
CA CYS A 245 11.29 23.49 4.04
C CYS A 245 12.06 23.63 2.72
N ARG A 246 11.54 23.06 1.64
CA ARG A 246 12.15 23.15 0.32
C ARG A 246 12.07 24.58 -0.24
N ASP A 247 10.90 25.21 -0.13
CA ASP A 247 10.68 26.57 -0.61
C ASP A 247 11.54 27.58 0.17
N GLU A 248 11.66 27.43 1.49
CA GLU A 248 12.54 28.27 2.30
C GLU A 248 14.01 28.12 1.87
N ARG A 249 14.51 26.89 1.67
CA ARG A 249 15.87 26.69 1.15
C ARG A 249 16.10 27.39 -0.19
N ASP A 250 15.15 27.25 -1.11
CA ASP A 250 15.26 27.82 -2.45
C ASP A 250 15.12 29.36 -2.43
N ARG A 251 14.50 29.95 -1.40
CA ARG A 251 14.43 31.40 -1.16
C ARG A 251 15.73 32.02 -0.66
N PHE A 252 16.54 31.25 0.05
CA PHE A 252 17.84 31.69 0.60
C PHE A 252 19.04 31.32 -0.29
N SER A 253 18.81 30.70 -1.46
CA SER A 253 19.84 30.35 -2.46
C SER A 253 19.88 31.37 -3.59
#